data_AF-A0A929UWE0-F1
#
_entry.id   AF-A0A929UWE0-F1
#
_cell.length_a   1.000
_cell.length_b   1.000
_cell.length_c   1.000
_cell.angle_alpha   90.00
_cell.angle_beta   90.00
_cell.angle_gamma   90.00
#
_symmetry.space_group_name_H-M   'P 1'
#
loop_
_entity.id
_entity.type
_entity.pdbx_description
1 polymer ?
#
loop_
_entity_poly.entity_id
_entity_poly.type
_entity_poly.pdbx_seq_one_letter_code
_entity_poly.pdbx_strand_id
1 'polypeptide(L)'
;MVRFYLEKLVRDKVVVKCKADPQVLHTKYHQLDRAAYRCELRRKIHEEANEIPLGDDRLEEALQELADVQAVLDALRDDFGFSSQQVQDAVARKAAHAGGFQKRYYIAYNDLAKDSKWVEVFRAQPEKYREEKRSTPRIYCAGKDLSRANRVAIMLESAGYTIPCDWFRNYRDDQSRFSPIDEKRAIAEADVLIYLWEPDQESARYEVGMAMALDKPIIVVHNEQPWFLTLPHVVVVRDDSEIIGALKNIAS
;
A
#
# COMPACT_ATOMS: atom_id res chain seq x y z
N MET A 1 -8.29 37.13 21.72
CA MET A 1 -8.26 37.01 20.25
C MET A 1 -7.77 35.62 19.89
N VAL A 2 -8.52 34.87 19.07
CA VAL A 2 -8.09 33.57 18.53
C VAL A 2 -7.63 33.79 17.09
N ARG A 3 -6.56 33.13 16.65
CA ARG A 3 -6.02 33.26 15.28
C ARG A 3 -6.08 31.93 14.55
N PHE A 4 -6.65 31.95 13.35
CA PHE A 4 -6.63 30.84 12.40
C PHE A 4 -5.78 31.23 11.18
N TYR A 5 -5.03 30.28 10.63
CA TYR A 5 -4.24 30.45 9.42
C TYR A 5 -4.98 29.76 8.27
N LEU A 6 -5.55 30.57 7.36
CA LEU A 6 -6.33 30.04 6.23
C LEU A 6 -5.44 29.62 5.05
N GLU A 7 -4.31 30.30 4.85
CA GLU A 7 -3.27 30.00 3.85
C GLU A 7 -3.80 29.56 2.47
N LYS A 8 -4.75 30.33 1.92
CA LYS A 8 -5.41 30.00 0.66
C LYS A 8 -5.67 31.21 -0.23
N LEU A 9 -5.76 30.95 -1.53
CA LEU A 9 -6.25 31.92 -2.50
C LEU A 9 -7.75 32.13 -2.32
N VAL A 10 -8.19 33.38 -2.29
CA VAL A 10 -9.60 33.74 -2.10
C VAL A 10 -10.08 34.65 -3.23
N ARG A 11 -11.40 34.63 -3.49
CA ARG A 11 -12.04 35.59 -4.41
C ARG A 11 -11.94 37.00 -3.85
N ASP A 12 -11.87 38.01 -4.72
CA ASP A 12 -11.68 39.42 -4.35
C ASP A 12 -12.66 39.91 -3.26
N LYS A 13 -13.92 39.52 -3.39
CA LYS A 13 -14.99 39.92 -2.45
C LYS A 13 -14.85 39.29 -1.07
N VAL A 14 -14.07 38.22 -0.89
CA VAL A 14 -13.83 37.61 0.43
C VAL A 14 -13.09 38.59 1.34
N VAL A 15 -12.06 39.26 0.82
CA VAL A 15 -11.32 40.28 1.59
C VAL A 15 -12.23 41.45 1.98
N VAL A 16 -13.15 41.85 1.08
CA VAL A 16 -14.14 42.90 1.37
C VAL A 16 -15.10 42.46 2.48
N LYS A 17 -15.62 41.23 2.41
CA LYS A 17 -16.49 40.65 3.44
C LYS A 17 -15.79 40.57 4.80
N CYS A 18 -14.55 40.09 4.83
CA CYS A 18 -13.77 40.04 6.07
C CYS A 18 -13.52 41.41 6.70
N LYS A 19 -13.42 42.48 5.91
CA LYS A 19 -13.28 43.86 6.44
C LYS A 19 -14.59 44.43 6.95
N ALA A 20 -15.71 44.01 6.39
CA ALA A 20 -17.05 44.50 6.73
C ALA A 20 -17.68 43.76 7.93
N ASP A 21 -17.22 42.55 8.22
CA ASP A 21 -17.73 41.74 9.32
C ASP A 21 -17.18 42.21 10.69
N PRO A 22 -18.03 42.69 11.61
CA PRO A 22 -17.59 43.16 12.93
C PRO A 22 -16.97 42.04 13.80
N GLN A 23 -17.19 40.77 13.47
CA GLN A 23 -16.57 39.63 14.16
C GLN A 23 -15.12 39.39 13.71
N VAL A 24 -14.72 39.90 12.55
CA VAL A 24 -13.36 39.76 12.02
C VAL A 24 -12.51 40.95 12.48
N LEU A 25 -11.85 40.78 13.62
CA LEU A 25 -11.04 41.84 14.23
C LEU A 25 -9.83 42.26 13.36
N HIS A 26 -9.26 41.34 12.57
CA HIS A 26 -8.12 41.62 11.70
C HIS A 26 -8.01 40.58 10.57
N THR A 27 -7.69 41.04 9.35
CA THR A 27 -7.38 40.19 8.18
C THR A 27 -6.03 40.58 7.58
N LYS A 28 -5.05 39.67 7.63
CA LYS A 28 -3.77 39.83 6.93
C LYS A 28 -3.87 39.18 5.54
N TYR A 29 -3.59 39.93 4.49
CA TYR A 29 -3.56 39.45 3.10
C TYR A 29 -2.48 40.18 2.30
N HIS A 30 -2.08 39.63 1.16
CA HIS A 30 -1.15 40.25 0.21
C HIS A 30 -1.49 39.80 -1.22
N GLN A 31 -1.03 40.54 -2.22
CA GLN A 31 -1.16 40.15 -3.62
C GLN A 31 0.01 39.24 -4.01
N LEU A 32 -0.28 38.21 -4.79
CA LEU A 32 0.70 37.24 -5.28
C LEU A 32 1.33 37.76 -6.58
N ASP A 33 2.61 37.46 -6.79
CA ASP A 33 3.20 37.56 -8.12
C ASP A 33 2.67 36.44 -9.05
N ARG A 34 3.01 36.50 -10.33
CA ARG A 34 2.52 35.52 -11.32
C ARG A 34 2.91 34.07 -11.01
N ALA A 35 4.12 33.83 -10.52
CA ALA A 35 4.60 32.48 -10.25
C ALA A 35 3.90 31.89 -9.02
N ALA A 36 3.81 32.67 -7.94
CA ALA A 36 3.08 32.30 -6.73
C ALA A 36 1.58 32.14 -7.04
N TYR A 37 1.00 33.02 -7.85
CA TYR A 37 -0.41 32.93 -8.25
C TYR A 37 -0.73 31.64 -8.99
N ARG A 38 0.13 31.18 -9.92
CA ARG A 38 -0.04 29.88 -10.58
C ARG A 38 0.00 28.71 -9.61
N CYS A 39 0.95 28.74 -8.67
CA CYS A 39 1.05 27.70 -7.63
C CYS A 39 -0.23 27.65 -6.78
N GLU A 40 -0.75 28.81 -6.39
CA GLU A 40 -1.96 28.92 -5.59
C GLU A 40 -3.24 28.60 -6.38
N LEU A 41 -3.32 28.93 -7.67
CA LEU A 41 -4.42 28.49 -8.54
C LEU A 41 -4.45 26.96 -8.64
N ARG A 42 -3.29 26.30 -8.82
CA ARG A 42 -3.22 24.83 -8.84
C ARG A 42 -3.67 24.24 -7.50
N ARG A 43 -3.22 24.81 -6.37
CA ARG A 43 -3.67 24.40 -5.03
C ARG A 43 -5.18 24.58 -4.88
N LYS A 44 -5.72 25.70 -5.35
CA LYS A 44 -7.14 26.01 -5.30
C LYS A 44 -7.98 25.04 -6.13
N ILE A 45 -7.51 24.60 -7.31
CA ILE A 45 -8.18 23.51 -8.07
C ILE A 45 -8.31 22.24 -7.22
N HIS A 46 -7.26 21.85 -6.48
CA HIS A 46 -7.31 20.69 -5.59
C HIS A 46 -8.23 20.92 -4.39
N GLU A 47 -8.25 22.13 -3.81
CA GLU A 47 -9.18 22.52 -2.73
C GLU A 47 -10.63 22.32 -3.19
N GLU A 48 -11.09 23.05 -4.22
CA GLU A 48 -12.50 23.01 -4.63
C GLU A 48 -12.90 21.61 -5.15
N ALA A 49 -12.00 20.92 -5.86
CA ALA A 49 -12.29 19.57 -6.36
C ALA A 49 -12.48 18.54 -5.24
N ASN A 50 -11.83 18.73 -4.08
CA ASN A 50 -12.01 17.88 -2.91
C ASN A 50 -13.27 18.25 -2.10
N GLU A 51 -13.81 19.46 -2.27
CA GLU A 51 -15.05 19.91 -1.62
C GLU A 51 -16.31 19.41 -2.34
N ILE A 52 -16.20 18.95 -3.60
CA ILE A 52 -17.34 18.37 -4.35
C ILE A 52 -17.92 17.16 -3.59
N PRO A 53 -19.19 17.22 -3.13
CA PRO A 53 -19.83 16.08 -2.50
C PRO A 53 -20.04 14.95 -3.53
N LEU A 54 -19.75 13.72 -3.12
CA LEU A 54 -19.88 12.53 -3.97
C LEU A 54 -21.24 11.81 -3.82
N GLY A 55 -22.09 12.27 -2.90
CA GLY A 55 -23.44 11.73 -2.69
C GLY A 55 -24.49 12.44 -3.54
N ASP A 56 -25.54 11.71 -3.90
CA ASP A 56 -26.64 12.23 -4.75
C ASP A 56 -27.62 13.15 -3.98
N ASP A 57 -27.46 13.29 -2.66
CA ASP A 57 -28.33 14.07 -1.77
C ASP A 57 -27.98 15.57 -1.71
N ARG A 58 -26.88 15.99 -2.34
CA ARG A 58 -26.31 17.36 -2.23
C ARG A 58 -26.03 18.00 -3.60
N LEU A 59 -26.93 17.81 -4.56
CA LEU A 59 -26.73 18.25 -5.95
C LEU A 59 -26.52 19.76 -6.12
N GLU A 60 -27.20 20.60 -5.34
CA GLU A 60 -27.01 22.06 -5.42
C GLU A 60 -25.61 22.47 -4.97
N GLU A 61 -25.11 21.84 -3.91
CA GLU A 61 -23.75 22.05 -3.43
C GLU A 61 -22.72 21.53 -4.42
N ALA A 62 -22.93 20.34 -4.99
CA ALA A 62 -22.09 19.82 -6.07
C ALA A 62 -22.00 20.79 -7.25
N LEU A 63 -23.10 21.43 -7.63
CA LEU A 63 -23.12 22.43 -8.69
C LEU A 63 -22.28 23.68 -8.33
N GLN A 64 -22.36 24.17 -7.08
CA GLN A 64 -21.54 25.29 -6.63
C GLN A 64 -20.05 24.94 -6.65
N GLU A 65 -19.66 23.77 -6.12
CA GLU A 65 -18.26 23.36 -6.10
C GLU A 65 -17.69 23.10 -7.50
N LEU A 66 -18.50 22.55 -8.41
CA LEU A 66 -18.13 22.44 -9.83
C LEU A 66 -17.93 23.82 -10.48
N ALA A 67 -18.77 24.80 -10.15
CA ALA A 67 -18.60 26.17 -10.64
C ALA A 67 -17.33 26.82 -10.08
N ASP A 68 -16.97 26.53 -8.83
CA ASP A 68 -15.75 27.01 -8.19
C ASP A 68 -14.51 26.39 -8.85
N VAL A 69 -14.49 25.07 -9.12
CA VAL A 69 -13.45 24.42 -9.93
C VAL A 69 -13.33 25.06 -11.32
N GLN A 70 -14.45 25.29 -12.02
CA GLN A 70 -14.45 25.88 -13.36
C GLN A 70 -13.88 27.30 -13.35
N ALA A 71 -14.25 28.13 -12.37
CA ALA A 71 -13.75 29.50 -12.25
C ALA A 71 -12.23 29.55 -12.06
N VAL A 72 -11.68 28.62 -11.26
CA VAL A 72 -10.22 28.53 -11.04
C VAL A 72 -9.50 28.01 -12.29
N LEU A 73 -10.09 27.05 -13.01
CA LEU A 73 -9.57 26.58 -14.30
C LEU A 73 -9.55 27.69 -15.36
N ASP A 74 -10.61 28.50 -15.42
CA ASP A 74 -10.69 29.65 -16.33
C ASP A 74 -9.63 30.71 -15.99
N ALA A 75 -9.45 31.03 -14.71
CA ALA A 75 -8.40 31.95 -14.27
C ALA A 75 -6.98 31.43 -14.62
N LEU A 76 -6.74 30.13 -14.44
CA LEU A 76 -5.47 29.51 -14.82
C LEU A 76 -5.26 29.50 -16.34
N ARG A 77 -6.30 29.18 -17.11
CA ARG A 77 -6.30 29.27 -18.58
C ARG A 77 -5.94 30.68 -19.04
N ASP A 78 -6.59 31.69 -18.47
CA ASP A 78 -6.40 33.09 -18.83
C ASP A 78 -4.98 33.55 -18.50
N ASP A 79 -4.42 33.15 -17.35
CA ASP A 79 -3.03 33.46 -17.01
C ASP A 79 -2.01 32.73 -17.92
N PHE A 80 -2.34 31.55 -18.44
CA PHE A 80 -1.56 30.92 -19.51
C PHE A 80 -1.73 31.59 -20.88
N GLY A 81 -2.76 32.42 -21.07
CA GLY A 81 -3.07 33.11 -22.32
C GLY A 81 -3.77 32.24 -23.35
N PHE A 82 -4.43 31.15 -22.92
CA PHE A 82 -5.21 30.30 -23.83
C PHE A 82 -6.65 30.82 -23.97
N SER A 83 -7.21 30.73 -25.16
CA SER A 83 -8.65 30.94 -25.35
C SER A 83 -9.45 29.71 -24.94
N SER A 84 -10.73 29.90 -24.61
CA SER A 84 -11.65 28.79 -24.33
C SER A 84 -11.72 27.81 -25.49
N GLN A 85 -11.66 28.30 -26.75
CA GLN A 85 -11.67 27.46 -27.94
C GLN A 85 -10.43 26.56 -28.02
N GLN A 86 -9.23 27.07 -27.73
CA GLN A 86 -8.00 26.27 -27.76
C GLN A 86 -8.06 25.10 -26.76
N VAL A 87 -8.63 25.33 -25.58
CA VAL A 87 -8.83 24.28 -24.58
C VAL A 87 -9.87 23.26 -25.06
N GLN A 88 -11.00 23.72 -25.60
CA GLN A 88 -12.04 22.84 -26.13
C GLN A 88 -11.54 21.98 -27.30
N ASP A 89 -10.75 22.55 -28.22
CA ASP A 89 -10.13 21.81 -29.32
C ASP A 89 -9.13 20.77 -28.81
N ALA A 90 -8.38 21.08 -27.74
CA ALA A 90 -7.49 20.12 -27.10
C ALA A 90 -8.26 18.98 -26.41
N VAL A 91 -9.38 19.28 -25.77
CA VAL A 91 -10.28 18.26 -25.18
C VAL A 91 -10.86 17.36 -26.27
N ALA A 92 -11.38 17.93 -27.36
CA ALA A 92 -11.95 17.19 -28.48
C ALA A 92 -10.91 16.27 -29.15
N ARG A 93 -9.68 16.76 -29.39
CA ARG A 93 -8.58 15.93 -29.93
C ARG A 93 -8.22 14.77 -29.01
N LYS A 94 -8.15 15.00 -27.69
CA LYS A 94 -7.90 13.93 -26.71
C LYS A 94 -9.03 12.91 -26.70
N ALA A 95 -10.28 13.35 -26.72
CA ALA A 95 -11.44 12.47 -26.74
C ALA A 95 -11.51 11.64 -28.02
N ALA A 96 -11.16 12.22 -29.18
CA ALA A 96 -11.12 11.51 -30.46
C ALA A 96 -10.03 10.42 -30.49
N HIS A 97 -8.87 10.68 -29.85
CA HIS A 97 -7.77 9.71 -29.80
C HIS A 97 -7.97 8.65 -28.71
N ALA A 98 -8.29 9.05 -27.48
CA ALA A 98 -8.26 8.20 -26.29
C ALA A 98 -9.64 7.78 -25.79
N GLY A 99 -10.72 8.29 -26.41
CA GLY A 99 -12.06 8.21 -25.85
C GLY A 99 -12.27 9.21 -24.71
N GLY A 100 -13.48 9.24 -24.16
CA GLY A 100 -13.80 9.96 -22.92
C GLY A 100 -14.04 9.00 -21.76
N PHE A 101 -14.53 9.55 -20.64
CA PHE A 101 -14.75 8.80 -19.40
C PHE A 101 -16.11 8.07 -19.35
N GLN A 102 -16.89 8.05 -20.44
CA GLN A 102 -18.26 7.52 -20.47
C GLN A 102 -18.32 6.01 -20.20
N LYS A 103 -17.23 5.28 -20.48
CA LYS A 103 -17.13 3.84 -20.22
C LYS A 103 -16.80 3.49 -18.76
N ARG A 104 -16.42 4.47 -17.93
CA ARG A 104 -16.15 4.30 -16.48
C ARG A 104 -15.10 3.22 -16.18
N TYR A 105 -14.14 3.00 -17.08
CA TYR A 105 -13.07 2.04 -16.83
C TYR A 105 -12.14 2.55 -15.72
N TYR A 106 -11.85 1.66 -14.78
CA TYR A 106 -10.87 1.86 -13.73
C TYR A 106 -9.85 0.72 -13.81
N ILE A 107 -8.58 1.06 -14.05
CA ILE A 107 -7.50 0.09 -14.14
C ILE A 107 -6.94 -0.12 -12.73
N ALA A 108 -7.11 -1.32 -12.18
CA ALA A 108 -6.54 -1.67 -10.87
C ALA A 108 -5.04 -2.02 -10.97
N TYR A 109 -4.65 -2.86 -11.93
CA TYR A 109 -3.27 -3.22 -12.21
C TYR A 109 -3.09 -3.64 -13.68
N ASN A 110 -1.84 -3.72 -14.13
CA ASN A 110 -1.46 -4.34 -15.40
C ASN A 110 -0.27 -5.27 -15.15
N ASP A 111 -0.32 -6.47 -15.71
CA ASP A 111 0.87 -7.31 -15.84
C ASP A 111 1.65 -6.87 -17.08
N LEU A 112 2.91 -6.49 -16.86
CA LEU A 112 3.80 -6.05 -17.92
C LEU A 112 4.87 -7.12 -18.17
N ALA A 113 5.23 -7.30 -19.45
CA ALA A 113 6.43 -8.04 -19.81
C ALA A 113 7.66 -7.39 -19.13
N LYS A 114 8.61 -8.21 -18.67
CA LYS A 114 9.77 -7.75 -17.90
C LYS A 114 10.62 -6.71 -18.63
N ASP A 115 10.67 -6.78 -19.95
CA ASP A 115 11.39 -5.92 -20.88
C ASP A 115 10.51 -4.85 -21.53
N SER A 116 9.27 -4.68 -21.08
CA SER A 116 8.39 -3.62 -21.55
C SER A 116 8.96 -2.24 -21.19
N LYS A 117 9.02 -1.35 -22.18
CA LYS A 117 9.37 0.08 -21.97
C LYS A 117 8.54 0.76 -20.87
N TRP A 118 7.33 0.28 -20.61
CA TRP A 118 6.46 0.83 -19.57
C TRP A 118 6.95 0.54 -18.16
N VAL A 119 7.68 -0.56 -17.95
CA VAL A 119 8.26 -0.90 -16.65
C VAL A 119 9.26 0.18 -16.22
N GLU A 120 10.11 0.66 -17.14
CA GLU A 120 11.06 1.74 -16.87
C GLU A 120 10.33 3.06 -16.55
N VAL A 121 9.31 3.39 -17.34
CA VAL A 121 8.49 4.61 -17.15
C VAL A 121 7.79 4.62 -15.80
N PHE A 122 7.23 3.49 -15.36
CA PHE A 122 6.54 3.39 -14.08
C PHE A 122 7.51 3.41 -12.91
N ARG A 123 8.66 2.72 -13.00
CA ARG A 123 9.70 2.74 -11.97
C ARG A 123 10.36 4.10 -11.78
N ALA A 124 10.33 4.97 -12.78
CA ALA A 124 10.81 6.35 -12.67
C ALA A 124 9.89 7.27 -11.84
N GLN A 125 8.66 6.83 -11.52
CA GLN A 125 7.66 7.58 -10.75
C GLN A 125 7.06 6.71 -9.63
N PRO A 126 7.87 6.25 -8.66
CA PRO A 126 7.44 5.30 -7.63
C PRO A 126 6.37 5.84 -6.67
N GLU A 127 6.29 7.16 -6.51
CA GLU A 127 5.24 7.84 -5.73
C GLU A 127 3.87 7.79 -6.41
N LYS A 128 3.84 7.59 -7.73
CA LYS A 128 2.61 7.53 -8.53
C LYS A 128 2.22 6.10 -8.88
N TYR A 129 3.20 5.24 -9.17
CA TYR A 129 2.97 3.87 -9.59
C TYR A 129 3.62 2.91 -8.59
N ARG A 130 2.78 2.22 -7.82
CA ARG A 130 3.23 1.14 -6.94
C ARG A 130 3.56 -0.10 -7.79
N GLU A 131 4.80 -0.56 -7.70
CA GLU A 131 5.20 -1.88 -8.21
C GLU A 131 5.01 -2.93 -7.10
N GLU A 132 4.27 -4.00 -7.40
CA GLU A 132 4.26 -5.17 -6.53
C GLU A 132 5.58 -5.94 -6.70
N LYS A 133 6.47 -5.79 -5.72
CA LYS A 133 7.68 -6.61 -5.64
C LYS A 133 7.31 -7.90 -4.91
N ARG A 134 7.19 -9.01 -5.63
CA ARG A 134 7.14 -10.34 -4.98
C ARG A 134 8.46 -10.54 -4.23
N SER A 135 8.43 -10.35 -2.92
CA SER A 135 9.52 -10.82 -2.06
C SER A 135 9.36 -12.33 -1.91
N THR A 136 10.46 -13.06 -2.10
CA THR A 136 10.55 -14.44 -1.63
C THR A 136 10.11 -14.49 -0.16
N PRO A 137 9.14 -15.35 0.22
CA PRO A 137 8.70 -15.46 1.61
C PRO A 137 9.87 -15.79 2.53
N ARG A 138 9.94 -15.07 3.66
CA ARG A 138 10.79 -15.42 4.79
C ARG A 138 10.14 -16.55 5.56
N ILE A 139 10.90 -17.59 5.85
CA ILE A 139 10.38 -18.80 6.47
C ILE A 139 10.90 -18.90 7.89
N TYR A 140 10.02 -19.29 8.80
CA TYR A 140 10.38 -19.80 10.12
C TYR A 140 10.18 -21.31 10.16
N CYS A 141 11.21 -22.07 10.53
CA CYS A 141 11.10 -23.52 10.74
C CYS A 141 10.95 -23.81 12.24
N ALA A 142 9.79 -24.33 12.63
CA ALA A 142 9.48 -24.80 13.98
C ALA A 142 9.71 -26.31 14.06
N GLY A 143 10.57 -26.76 14.95
CA GLY A 143 11.15 -28.11 14.94
C GLY A 143 11.83 -28.46 16.26
N LYS A 144 12.14 -29.75 16.49
CA LYS A 144 13.12 -30.14 17.53
C LYS A 144 14.31 -30.95 16.99
N ASP A 145 14.10 -31.72 15.92
CA ASP A 145 15.18 -32.48 15.29
C ASP A 145 16.05 -31.52 14.47
N LEU A 146 17.22 -31.19 15.02
CA LEU A 146 18.22 -30.31 14.41
C LEU A 146 18.67 -30.79 13.04
N SER A 147 18.83 -32.11 12.86
CA SER A 147 19.27 -32.70 11.60
C SER A 147 18.19 -32.57 10.53
N ARG A 148 16.93 -32.82 10.90
CA ARG A 148 15.78 -32.63 10.01
C ARG A 148 15.59 -31.16 9.63
N ALA A 149 15.59 -30.27 10.63
CA ALA A 149 15.47 -28.82 10.41
C ALA A 149 16.57 -28.29 9.48
N ASN A 150 17.83 -28.71 9.68
CA ASN A 150 18.93 -28.31 8.80
C ASN A 150 18.78 -28.85 7.36
N ARG A 151 18.32 -30.09 7.17
CA ARG A 151 18.04 -30.63 5.82
C ARG A 151 16.95 -29.84 5.10
N VAL A 152 15.84 -29.57 5.80
CA VAL A 152 14.74 -28.75 5.26
C VAL A 152 15.22 -27.34 4.94
N ALA A 153 16.05 -26.74 5.80
CA ALA A 153 16.59 -25.42 5.55
C ALA A 153 17.46 -25.33 4.30
N ILE A 154 18.37 -26.31 4.10
CA ILE A 154 19.20 -26.39 2.87
C ILE A 154 18.31 -26.55 1.63
N MET A 155 17.27 -27.37 1.71
CA MET A 155 16.32 -27.57 0.62
C MET A 155 15.59 -26.26 0.25
N LEU A 156 15.11 -25.51 1.25
CA LEU A 156 14.42 -24.24 1.07
C LEU A 156 15.34 -23.15 0.50
N GLU A 157 16.55 -23.02 1.04
CA GLU A 157 17.56 -22.06 0.55
C GLU A 157 17.97 -22.39 -0.90
N SER A 158 18.14 -23.66 -1.23
CA SER A 158 18.43 -24.11 -2.61
C SER A 158 17.29 -23.81 -3.58
N ALA A 159 16.05 -23.77 -3.08
CA ALA A 159 14.87 -23.34 -3.83
C ALA A 159 14.68 -21.82 -3.85
N GLY A 160 15.60 -21.06 -3.24
CA GLY A 160 15.62 -19.59 -3.24
C GLY A 160 14.83 -18.94 -2.12
N TYR A 161 14.36 -19.69 -1.12
CA TYR A 161 13.69 -19.15 0.07
C TYR A 161 14.67 -18.63 1.11
N THR A 162 14.24 -17.63 1.88
CA THR A 162 15.06 -17.04 2.95
C THR A 162 14.61 -17.56 4.30
N ILE A 163 15.55 -17.98 5.14
CA ILE A 163 15.29 -18.40 6.52
C ILE A 163 16.07 -17.46 7.44
N PRO A 164 15.47 -16.36 7.93
CA PRO A 164 16.18 -15.36 8.72
C PRO A 164 16.68 -15.88 10.08
N CYS A 165 16.07 -16.95 10.59
CA CYS A 165 16.36 -17.52 11.89
C CYS A 165 16.84 -18.97 11.75
N ASP A 166 18.11 -19.21 12.07
CA ASP A 166 18.82 -20.47 11.89
C ASP A 166 19.18 -21.17 13.21
N TRP A 167 18.26 -21.14 14.18
CA TRP A 167 18.46 -21.71 15.53
C TRP A 167 19.00 -23.15 15.50
N PHE A 168 18.65 -23.94 14.48
CA PHE A 168 19.09 -25.32 14.27
C PHE A 168 20.54 -25.47 13.80
N ARG A 169 21.19 -24.42 13.27
CA ARG A 169 22.61 -24.43 12.85
C ARG A 169 23.56 -24.06 13.99
N ASN A 170 23.08 -23.28 14.96
CA ASN A 170 23.88 -22.71 16.03
C ASN A 170 23.55 -23.29 17.43
N TYR A 171 22.80 -24.40 17.49
CA TYR A 171 22.46 -25.05 18.76
C TYR A 171 23.70 -25.71 19.39
N ARG A 172 24.21 -25.10 20.46
CA ARG A 172 25.21 -25.69 21.37
C ARG A 172 24.58 -25.65 22.77
N ASP A 173 24.38 -26.83 23.35
CA ASP A 173 23.58 -27.14 24.56
C ASP A 173 23.80 -26.24 25.80
N ASP A 174 24.80 -25.38 25.80
CA ASP A 174 25.20 -24.57 26.95
C ASP A 174 25.64 -23.12 26.63
N GLN A 175 25.61 -22.66 25.36
CA GLN A 175 26.05 -21.29 25.00
C GLN A 175 25.18 -20.53 23.99
N SER A 176 24.16 -21.15 23.38
CA SER A 176 23.31 -20.43 22.42
C SER A 176 22.33 -19.49 23.15
N ARG A 177 22.61 -18.18 23.11
CA ARG A 177 21.75 -17.09 23.60
C ARG A 177 20.54 -16.83 22.69
N PHE A 178 19.87 -17.86 22.19
CA PHE A 178 18.62 -17.66 21.45
C PHE A 178 17.49 -17.56 22.46
N SER A 179 17.01 -16.33 22.69
CA SER A 179 16.02 -16.08 23.73
C SER A 179 14.60 -16.21 23.19
N PRO A 180 13.59 -16.44 24.06
CA PRO A 180 12.18 -16.39 23.65
C PRO A 180 11.76 -15.06 22.98
N ILE A 181 12.48 -13.96 23.23
CA ILE A 181 12.25 -12.67 22.57
C ILE A 181 12.73 -12.71 21.12
N ASP A 182 13.84 -13.39 20.85
CA ASP A 182 14.38 -13.57 19.50
C ASP A 182 13.49 -14.52 18.68
N GLU A 183 12.98 -15.59 19.29
CA GLU A 183 11.97 -16.50 18.69
C GLU A 183 10.71 -15.73 18.29
N LYS A 184 10.14 -14.97 19.22
CA LYS A 184 8.93 -14.16 18.96
C LYS A 184 9.16 -13.16 17.83
N ARG A 185 10.31 -12.47 17.82
CA ARG A 185 10.66 -11.52 16.75
C ARG A 185 10.81 -12.25 15.40
N ALA A 186 11.52 -13.37 15.39
CA ALA A 186 11.74 -14.16 14.18
C ALA A 186 10.43 -14.68 13.58
N ILE A 187 9.50 -15.17 14.41
CA ILE A 187 8.16 -15.58 13.95
C ILE A 187 7.39 -14.37 13.43
N ALA A 188 7.41 -13.23 14.13
CA ALA A 188 6.74 -12.02 13.69
C ALA A 188 7.27 -11.51 12.33
N GLU A 189 8.56 -11.67 12.08
CA GLU A 189 9.19 -11.30 10.81
C GLU A 189 9.00 -12.35 9.71
N ALA A 190 8.76 -13.62 10.01
CA ALA A 190 8.54 -14.62 8.96
C ALA A 190 7.21 -14.42 8.22
N ASP A 191 7.17 -14.64 6.92
CA ASP A 191 5.96 -14.55 6.11
C ASP A 191 5.17 -15.87 6.14
N VAL A 192 5.85 -17.01 6.37
CA VAL A 192 5.25 -18.36 6.52
C VAL A 192 5.96 -19.14 7.63
N LEU A 193 5.22 -19.90 8.43
CA LEU A 193 5.78 -20.87 9.39
C LEU A 193 5.67 -22.30 8.85
N ILE A 194 6.75 -23.07 8.94
CA ILE A 194 6.77 -24.51 8.67
C ILE A 194 6.91 -25.23 10.00
N TYR A 195 5.94 -26.06 10.32
CA TYR A 195 5.93 -26.90 11.51
C TYR A 195 6.36 -28.33 11.14
N LEU A 196 7.60 -28.66 11.46
CA LEU A 196 8.15 -30.01 11.39
C LEU A 196 7.68 -30.75 12.63
N TRP A 197 6.56 -31.47 12.52
CA TRP A 197 5.93 -32.11 13.67
C TRP A 197 6.72 -33.33 14.15
N GLU A 198 6.78 -33.48 15.47
CA GLU A 198 7.23 -34.67 16.19
C GLU A 198 6.30 -34.94 17.41
N PRO A 199 6.17 -36.19 17.88
CA PRO A 199 5.29 -36.55 18.99
C PRO A 199 5.56 -35.78 20.30
N ASP A 200 6.84 -35.66 20.68
CA ASP A 200 7.29 -35.05 21.94
C ASP A 200 7.94 -33.68 21.71
N GLN A 201 7.14 -32.70 21.26
CA GLN A 201 7.65 -31.39 20.86
C GLN A 201 6.80 -30.26 21.46
N GLU A 202 7.07 -29.95 22.74
CA GLU A 202 6.31 -28.94 23.48
C GLU A 202 6.65 -27.51 23.03
N SER A 203 7.93 -27.19 22.83
CA SER A 203 8.40 -25.84 22.46
C SER A 203 7.79 -25.33 21.16
N ALA A 204 7.82 -26.14 20.10
CA ALA A 204 7.32 -25.71 18.79
C ALA A 204 5.79 -25.53 18.72
N ARG A 205 5.03 -26.12 19.65
CA ARG A 205 3.59 -25.85 19.75
C ARG A 205 3.33 -24.40 20.17
N TYR A 206 4.20 -23.81 20.99
CA TYR A 206 4.12 -22.38 21.32
C TYR A 206 4.41 -21.50 20.10
N GLU A 207 5.40 -21.88 19.28
CA GLU A 207 5.74 -21.18 18.04
C GLU A 207 4.58 -21.18 17.04
N VAL A 208 3.96 -22.35 16.84
CA VAL A 208 2.75 -22.51 16.01
C VAL A 208 1.61 -21.66 16.56
N GLY A 209 1.38 -21.66 17.88
CA GLY A 209 0.37 -20.82 18.51
C GLY A 209 0.60 -19.32 18.29
N MET A 210 1.86 -18.85 18.34
CA MET A 210 2.21 -17.46 18.03
C MET A 210 1.97 -17.12 16.56
N ALA A 211 2.30 -18.03 15.64
CA ALA A 211 2.04 -17.82 14.22
C ALA A 211 0.54 -17.75 13.91
N MET A 212 -0.28 -18.61 14.54
CA MET A 212 -1.74 -18.55 14.44
C MET A 212 -2.30 -17.22 14.94
N ALA A 213 -1.82 -16.74 16.09
CA ALA A 213 -2.25 -15.46 16.65
C ALA A 213 -1.91 -14.25 15.76
N LEU A 214 -0.91 -14.41 14.88
CA LEU A 214 -0.48 -13.40 13.89
C LEU A 214 -1.09 -13.64 12.50
N ASP A 215 -2.03 -14.58 12.37
CA ASP A 215 -2.68 -14.99 11.12
C ASP A 215 -1.67 -15.34 10.01
N LYS A 216 -0.56 -15.97 10.40
CA LYS A 216 0.47 -16.42 9.45
C LYS A 216 0.04 -17.73 8.79
N PRO A 217 0.28 -17.90 7.48
CA PRO A 217 0.18 -19.22 6.84
C PRO A 217 1.10 -20.23 7.53
N ILE A 218 0.58 -21.42 7.80
CA ILE A 218 1.31 -22.51 8.47
C ILE A 218 1.29 -23.75 7.58
N ILE A 219 2.46 -24.31 7.31
CA ILE A 219 2.60 -25.63 6.69
C ILE A 219 2.96 -26.63 7.78
N VAL A 220 2.15 -27.66 7.96
CA VAL A 220 2.39 -28.72 8.95
C VAL A 220 2.85 -29.97 8.21
N VAL A 221 4.03 -30.48 8.56
CA VAL A 221 4.50 -31.76 8.02
C VAL A 221 4.10 -32.88 8.96
N HIS A 222 3.08 -33.66 8.59
CA HIS A 222 2.52 -34.73 9.41
C HIS A 222 1.92 -35.85 8.53
N ASN A 223 2.10 -37.11 8.94
CA ASN A 223 1.63 -38.28 8.16
C ASN A 223 0.10 -38.37 8.06
N GLU A 224 -0.61 -37.77 9.02
CA GLU A 224 -2.07 -37.70 9.11
C GLU A 224 -2.56 -36.26 9.30
N GLN A 225 -3.84 -35.96 9.07
CA GLN A 225 -4.38 -34.62 9.34
C GLN A 225 -4.65 -34.44 10.85
N PRO A 226 -3.94 -33.54 11.56
CA PRO A 226 -4.17 -33.36 12.98
C PRO A 226 -5.49 -32.61 13.19
N TRP A 227 -6.43 -33.20 13.94
CA TRP A 227 -7.76 -32.63 14.18
C TRP A 227 -7.73 -31.24 14.85
N PHE A 228 -6.67 -30.93 15.60
CA PHE A 228 -6.49 -29.65 16.29
C PHE A 228 -5.82 -28.56 15.43
N LEU A 229 -5.47 -28.87 14.17
CA LEU A 229 -4.83 -27.96 13.21
C LEU A 229 -5.69 -27.74 11.95
N THR A 230 -7.02 -27.82 12.07
CA THR A 230 -7.96 -27.53 10.99
C THR A 230 -8.35 -26.06 10.96
N LEU A 231 -7.43 -25.18 10.52
CA LEU A 231 -7.69 -23.76 10.29
C LEU A 231 -7.54 -23.40 8.80
N PRO A 232 -8.24 -22.37 8.29
CA PRO A 232 -8.18 -21.98 6.88
C PRO A 232 -6.77 -21.67 6.36
N HIS A 233 -5.89 -21.16 7.23
CA HIS A 233 -4.50 -20.80 6.90
C HIS A 233 -3.48 -21.92 7.19
N VAL A 234 -3.94 -23.14 7.51
CA VAL A 234 -3.08 -24.29 7.76
C VAL A 234 -3.14 -25.28 6.59
N VAL A 235 -1.98 -25.58 6.02
CA VAL A 235 -1.81 -26.60 4.98
C VAL A 235 -1.05 -27.78 5.57
N VAL A 236 -1.60 -28.99 5.48
CA VAL A 236 -0.92 -30.22 5.94
C VAL A 236 -0.29 -30.91 4.73
N VAL A 237 1.01 -31.21 4.84
CA VAL A 237 1.77 -32.01 3.88
C VAL A 237 2.27 -33.28 4.56
N ARG A 238 2.45 -34.36 3.79
CA ARG A 238 2.80 -35.67 4.36
C ARG A 238 4.30 -35.86 4.53
N ASP A 239 5.09 -35.16 3.74
CA ASP A 239 6.55 -35.34 3.69
C ASP A 239 7.27 -33.99 3.53
N ASP A 240 8.52 -33.93 3.99
CA ASP A 240 9.35 -32.73 3.90
C ASP A 240 9.52 -32.28 2.42
N SER A 241 9.52 -33.20 1.45
CA SER A 241 9.64 -32.88 0.02
C SER A 241 8.44 -32.13 -0.57
N GLU A 242 7.26 -32.21 0.07
CA GLU A 242 6.04 -31.55 -0.39
C GLU A 242 5.97 -30.06 0.02
N ILE A 243 6.83 -29.64 0.96
CA ILE A 243 6.87 -28.27 1.51
C ILE A 243 6.97 -27.20 0.42
N ILE A 244 7.88 -27.37 -0.56
CA ILE A 244 8.07 -26.39 -1.64
C ILE A 244 6.82 -26.26 -2.50
N GLY A 245 6.12 -27.38 -2.74
CA GLY A 245 4.86 -27.37 -3.47
C GLY A 245 3.79 -26.56 -2.73
N ALA A 246 3.66 -26.78 -1.42
CA ALA A 246 2.74 -26.02 -0.58
C ALA A 246 3.09 -24.51 -0.52
N LEU A 247 4.37 -24.16 -0.40
CA LEU A 247 4.83 -22.76 -0.38
C LEU A 247 4.48 -22.00 -1.67
N LYS A 248 4.56 -22.66 -2.83
CA LYS A 248 4.18 -22.04 -4.11
C LYS A 248 2.70 -21.69 -4.17
N ASN A 249 1.84 -22.51 -3.55
CA ASN A 249 0.40 -22.28 -3.51
C ASN A 249 0.01 -21.17 -2.52
N ILE A 250 0.79 -20.99 -1.44
CA ILE A 250 0.59 -19.90 -0.47
C ILE A 250 1.08 -18.55 -1.03
N ALA A 251 2.10 -18.57 -1.89
CA ALA A 251 2.68 -17.38 -2.51
C ALA A 251 2.07 -17.00 -3.90
N SER A 252 0.99 -17.67 -4.31
CA SER A 252 0.26 -17.41 -5.57
C SER A 252 -0.98 -16.59 -5.32
#